data_AF-A0A1H5NIZ6-F1
#
_entry.id   AF-A0A1H5NIZ6-F1
#
_cell.length_a   1.000
_cell.length_b   1.000
_cell.length_c   1.000
_cell.angle_alpha   90.00
_cell.angle_beta   90.00
_cell.angle_gamma   90.00
#
_symmetry.space_group_name_H-M   'P 1'
#
loop_
_entity.id
_entity.type
_entity.pdbx_description
1 polymer ?
#
loop_
_entity_poly.entity_id
_entity_poly.type
_entity_poly.pdbx_seq_one_letter_code
_entity_poly.pdbx_strand_id
1 'polypeptide(L)'
;MIKVAALYLLSSFFLANAGENLVVESNGCVMKVKDFAGFSSGKTSEGETIVKYKYKDGRVRDIKVGCEDMTLADAIAGDYVQEKDGLKVGTGSHPLSKANLYSGSNWSGVEGVYFLGAVCFTTSFEAGRDHVFFIETCGEEKDTKEVRRSFLSLLKHAETYYVEPTNK
;
A
#
# COMPACT_ATOMS: atom_id res chain seq x y z
N MET A 1 42.14 -42.94 -23.26
CA MET A 1 42.54 -42.08 -22.13
C MET A 1 42.67 -40.68 -22.74
N ILE A 2 41.92 -39.63 -22.39
CA ILE A 2 41.24 -39.22 -21.16
C ILE A 2 39.85 -38.69 -21.56
N LYS A 3 38.81 -39.13 -20.84
CA LYS A 3 37.46 -38.54 -20.85
C LYS A 3 37.54 -37.22 -20.10
N VAL A 4 37.10 -36.10 -20.68
CA VAL A 4 36.80 -34.90 -19.90
C VAL A 4 35.29 -34.76 -19.85
N ALA A 5 34.78 -34.95 -18.65
CA ALA A 5 33.39 -35.00 -18.29
C ALA A 5 32.81 -33.59 -18.07
N ALA A 6 31.51 -33.52 -18.29
CA ALA A 6 30.55 -32.53 -17.82
C ALA A 6 30.95 -31.73 -16.57
N LEU A 7 30.84 -30.41 -16.67
CA LEU A 7 30.54 -29.51 -15.56
C LEU A 7 30.14 -28.11 -16.11
N TYR A 8 28.95 -28.03 -16.70
CA TYR A 8 28.20 -26.78 -16.83
C TYR A 8 26.91 -26.91 -16.00
N LEU A 9 27.11 -27.01 -14.68
CA LEU A 9 26.06 -26.92 -13.67
C LEU A 9 26.60 -26.06 -12.51
N LEU A 10 26.77 -24.78 -12.81
CA LEU A 10 27.00 -23.65 -11.91
C LEU A 10 26.42 -22.47 -12.70
N SER A 11 25.44 -21.68 -12.29
CA SER A 11 24.84 -21.46 -11.00
C SER A 11 23.75 -20.42 -11.25
N SER A 12 22.56 -20.85 -11.70
CA SER A 12 21.36 -19.99 -11.71
C SER A 12 20.53 -20.23 -10.46
N PHE A 13 21.20 -20.55 -9.35
CA PHE A 13 20.59 -20.53 -8.02
C PHE A 13 20.54 -19.07 -7.58
N PHE A 14 19.32 -18.57 -7.46
CA PHE A 14 18.92 -17.53 -6.53
C PHE A 14 19.89 -16.35 -6.45
N LEU A 15 19.69 -15.36 -7.32
CA LEU A 15 19.76 -13.99 -6.81
C LEU A 15 18.65 -13.88 -5.77
N ALA A 16 19.01 -14.19 -4.53
CA ALA A 16 18.34 -13.62 -3.38
C ALA A 16 18.37 -12.11 -3.62
N ASN A 17 17.22 -11.51 -3.94
CA ASN A 17 17.03 -10.05 -3.93
C ASN A 17 17.19 -9.60 -2.48
N ALA A 18 18.44 -9.52 -2.04
CA ALA A 18 18.81 -8.89 -0.78
C ALA A 18 18.57 -7.39 -0.95
N GLY A 19 17.47 -6.91 -0.35
CA GLY A 19 17.28 -5.51 -0.01
C GLY A 19 16.96 -4.57 -1.17
N GLU A 20 16.07 -4.97 -2.10
CA GLU A 20 15.43 -3.94 -2.92
C GLU A 20 14.55 -3.08 -1.99
N ASN A 21 14.65 -1.76 -2.12
CA ASN A 21 13.74 -0.81 -1.47
C ASN A 21 12.62 -0.44 -2.45
N LEU A 22 11.36 -0.54 -2.02
CA LEU A 22 10.23 0.04 -2.73
C LEU A 22 10.12 1.49 -2.33
N VAL A 23 10.18 2.39 -3.30
CA VAL A 23 9.92 3.82 -3.08
C VAL A 23 8.67 4.18 -3.86
N VAL A 24 7.70 4.76 -3.15
CA VAL A 24 6.45 5.27 -3.70
C VAL A 24 6.41 6.76 -3.43
N GLU A 25 6.28 7.55 -4.49
CA GLU A 25 6.22 9.01 -4.40
C GLU A 25 4.92 9.51 -5.05
N SER A 26 4.10 10.23 -4.30
CA SER A 26 2.86 10.84 -4.80
C SER A 26 2.75 12.26 -4.25
N ASN A 27 2.73 13.26 -5.13
CA ASN A 27 2.59 14.69 -4.78
C ASN A 27 3.43 15.17 -3.58
N GLY A 28 4.69 14.71 -3.46
CA GLY A 28 5.60 15.07 -2.36
C GLY A 28 5.56 14.11 -1.17
N CYS A 29 4.48 13.36 -0.95
CA CYS A 29 4.50 12.25 0.00
C CYS A 29 5.39 11.12 -0.52
N VAL A 30 6.27 10.62 0.34
CA VAL A 30 7.19 9.51 0.06
C VAL A 30 6.96 8.39 1.06
N MET A 31 6.86 7.17 0.55
CA MET A 31 6.82 5.93 1.32
C MET A 31 7.98 5.06 0.89
N LYS A 32 8.83 4.68 1.86
CA LYS A 32 9.97 3.77 1.66
C LYS A 32 9.72 2.47 2.39
N VAL A 33 9.81 1.35 1.67
CA VAL A 33 9.60 0.02 2.23
C VAL A 33 10.77 -0.90 1.92
N LYS A 34 11.24 -1.61 2.94
CA LYS A 34 12.22 -2.69 2.81
C LYS A 34 11.49 -4.02 2.58
N ASP A 35 12.11 -4.93 1.84
CA ASP A 35 11.65 -6.32 1.69
C ASP A 35 10.20 -6.47 1.14
N PHE A 36 9.95 -5.87 -0.02
CA PHE A 36 8.60 -5.67 -0.56
C PHE A 36 8.06 -6.81 -1.46
N ALA A 37 8.17 -8.07 -1.03
CA ALA A 37 7.79 -9.21 -1.87
C ALA A 37 6.37 -9.10 -2.47
N GLY A 38 6.28 -9.21 -3.80
CA GLY A 38 5.00 -9.18 -4.54
C GLY A 38 4.46 -7.79 -4.84
N PHE A 39 5.15 -6.73 -4.42
CA PHE A 39 4.82 -5.35 -4.75
C PHE A 39 5.79 -4.75 -5.77
N SER A 40 5.32 -3.74 -6.50
CA SER A 40 6.16 -2.84 -7.29
C SER A 40 5.46 -1.49 -7.40
N SER A 41 6.18 -0.43 -7.74
CA SER A 41 5.61 0.91 -7.93
C SER A 41 5.86 1.41 -9.34
N GLY A 42 5.01 2.34 -9.77
CA GLY A 42 5.17 3.02 -11.06
C GLY A 42 4.25 4.23 -11.16
N LYS A 43 4.27 4.86 -12.34
CA LYS A 43 3.34 5.93 -12.69
C LYS A 43 2.53 5.53 -13.93
N THR A 44 1.28 5.97 -13.99
CA THR A 44 0.46 5.88 -15.20
C THR A 44 0.94 6.89 -16.24
N SER A 45 0.41 6.81 -17.46
CA SER A 45 0.67 7.82 -18.51
C SER A 45 0.18 9.22 -18.12
N GLU A 46 -0.78 9.30 -17.20
CA GLU A 46 -1.33 10.55 -16.66
C GLU A 46 -0.55 11.05 -15.44
N GLY A 47 0.52 10.35 -15.06
CA GLY A 47 1.37 10.71 -13.93
C GLY A 47 0.87 10.25 -12.57
N GLU A 48 -0.25 9.53 -12.50
CA GLU A 48 -0.78 8.97 -11.25
C GLU A 48 0.16 7.92 -10.68
N THR A 49 0.44 7.98 -9.38
CA THR A 49 1.26 6.98 -8.71
C THR A 49 0.46 5.73 -8.41
N ILE A 50 1.01 4.57 -8.79
CA ILE A 50 0.40 3.26 -8.57
C ILE A 50 1.36 2.30 -7.87
N VAL A 51 0.79 1.51 -6.97
CA VAL A 51 1.44 0.31 -6.42
C VAL A 51 0.78 -0.90 -7.06
N LYS A 52 1.57 -1.79 -7.65
CA LYS A 52 1.11 -3.02 -8.26
C LYS A 52 1.34 -4.18 -7.31
N TYR A 53 0.28 -4.90 -6.97
CA TYR A 53 0.34 -6.16 -6.25
C TYR A 53 0.21 -7.33 -7.23
N LYS A 54 1.21 -8.22 -7.26
CA LYS A 54 1.18 -9.45 -8.07
C LYS A 54 0.69 -10.62 -7.22
N TYR A 55 -0.49 -11.13 -7.56
CA TYR A 55 -1.03 -12.34 -6.95
C TYR A 55 -0.17 -13.56 -7.31
N LYS A 56 -0.26 -14.60 -6.48
CA LYS A 56 0.49 -15.86 -6.70
C LYS A 56 0.11 -16.56 -8.01
N ASP A 57 -1.13 -16.36 -8.47
CA ASP A 57 -1.64 -16.90 -9.73
C ASP A 57 -1.22 -16.09 -10.97
N GLY A 58 -0.44 -15.03 -10.78
CA GLY A 58 0.09 -14.18 -11.86
C GLY A 58 -0.79 -12.98 -12.22
N ARG A 59 -2.01 -12.87 -11.68
CA ARG A 59 -2.82 -11.66 -11.82
C ARG A 59 -2.11 -10.47 -11.18
N VAL A 60 -2.46 -9.26 -11.60
CA VAL A 60 -1.93 -8.02 -11.03
C VAL A 60 -3.08 -7.10 -10.65
N ARG A 61 -2.97 -6.49 -9.46
CA ARG A 61 -3.85 -5.41 -9.00
C ARG A 61 -3.08 -4.11 -9.00
N ASP A 62 -3.58 -3.12 -9.73
CA ASP A 62 -3.11 -1.75 -9.61
C ASP A 62 -3.86 -1.07 -8.46
N ILE A 63 -3.11 -0.43 -7.57
CA ILE A 63 -3.61 0.27 -6.38
C ILE A 63 -3.17 1.72 -6.54
N LYS A 64 -4.14 2.63 -6.66
CA LYS A 64 -3.84 4.06 -6.76
C LYS A 64 -3.36 4.60 -5.41
N VAL A 65 -2.34 5.44 -5.45
CA VAL A 65 -1.78 6.09 -4.26
C VAL A 65 -1.84 7.59 -4.42
N GLY A 66 -2.71 8.22 -3.64
CA GLY A 66 -2.84 9.66 -3.51
C GLY A 66 -2.03 10.21 -2.34
N CYS A 67 -1.88 11.53 -2.33
CA CYS A 67 -1.31 12.31 -1.23
C CYS A 67 -2.07 13.63 -1.17
N GLU A 68 -2.55 13.97 0.02
CA GLU A 68 -3.36 15.17 0.27
C GLU A 68 -2.73 16.02 1.38
N ASP A 69 -2.89 17.34 1.26
CA ASP A 69 -2.44 18.35 2.22
C ASP A 69 -3.49 18.52 3.31
N MET A 70 -3.47 17.60 4.29
CA MET A 70 -4.35 17.59 5.45
C MET A 70 -3.75 16.76 6.58
N THR A 71 -4.25 16.96 7.79
CA THR A 71 -3.88 16.11 8.92
C THR A 71 -4.62 14.78 8.89
N LEU A 72 -4.09 13.75 9.57
CA LEU A 72 -4.81 12.49 9.74
C LEU A 72 -6.15 12.67 10.49
N ALA A 73 -6.22 13.63 11.41
CA ALA A 73 -7.44 13.94 12.13
C ALA A 73 -8.54 14.48 11.19
N ASP A 74 -8.17 15.33 10.24
CA ASP A 74 -9.09 15.86 9.23
C ASP A 74 -9.55 14.75 8.26
N ALA A 75 -8.63 13.87 7.83
CA ALA A 75 -8.98 12.71 7.02
C ALA A 75 -9.98 11.78 7.74
N ILE A 76 -9.75 11.52 9.03
CA ILE A 76 -10.68 10.73 9.86
C ILE A 76 -12.04 11.41 9.96
N ALA A 77 -12.07 12.73 10.19
CA ALA A 77 -13.31 13.48 10.32
C ALA A 77 -14.12 13.56 9.01
N GLY A 78 -13.45 13.48 7.85
CA GLY A 78 -14.07 13.52 6.53
C GLY A 78 -14.63 12.16 6.07
N ASP A 79 -13.82 11.11 6.18
CA ASP A 79 -14.10 9.82 5.54
C ASP A 79 -14.60 8.74 6.50
N TYR A 80 -14.54 8.99 7.81
CA TYR A 80 -14.85 8.00 8.83
C TYR A 80 -15.88 8.54 9.83
N VAL A 81 -16.75 7.65 10.29
CA VAL A 81 -17.84 7.98 11.22
C VAL A 81 -17.64 7.21 12.52
N GLN A 82 -17.60 7.94 13.63
CA GLN A 82 -17.60 7.33 14.96
C GLN A 82 -19.02 6.89 15.31
N GLU A 83 -19.25 5.58 15.38
CA GLU A 83 -20.50 4.98 15.85
C GLU A 83 -20.34 4.36 17.24
N LYS A 84 -21.46 3.88 17.81
CA LYS A 84 -21.51 3.25 19.14
C LYS A 84 -20.63 2.00 19.23
N ASP A 85 -20.43 1.29 18.11
CA ASP A 85 -19.68 0.04 18.01
C ASP A 85 -18.24 0.24 17.49
N GLY A 86 -17.82 1.48 17.25
CA GLY A 86 -16.46 1.83 16.82
C GLY A 86 -16.43 2.79 15.64
N LEU A 87 -15.23 3.00 15.08
CA LEU A 87 -15.02 3.81 13.89
C LEU A 87 -15.42 3.01 12.64
N LYS A 88 -16.10 3.67 11.69
CA LYS A 88 -16.54 3.08 10.43
C LYS A 88 -16.15 3.92 9.22
N VAL A 89 -16.06 3.29 8.05
CA VAL A 89 -15.83 3.99 6.78
C VAL A 89 -17.14 4.57 6.28
N GLY A 90 -17.28 5.89 6.23
CA GLY A 90 -18.46 6.62 5.72
C GLY A 90 -19.79 6.31 6.42
N THR A 91 -20.82 7.10 6.10
CA THR A 91 -22.20 6.84 6.57
C THR A 91 -22.90 5.89 5.60
N GLY A 92 -23.56 4.83 6.11
CA GLY A 92 -24.40 3.93 5.29
C GLY A 92 -23.66 2.80 4.60
N SER A 93 -22.33 2.77 4.66
CA SER A 93 -21.50 1.64 4.27
C SER A 93 -21.80 0.48 5.23
N HIS A 94 -22.48 -0.57 4.79
CA HIS A 94 -22.81 -1.74 5.61
C HIS A 94 -22.66 -3.02 4.76
N PRO A 95 -22.40 -4.19 5.36
CA PRO A 95 -22.13 -4.50 6.77
C PRO A 95 -20.62 -4.59 7.12
N LEU A 96 -19.72 -4.36 6.15
CA LEU A 96 -18.28 -4.62 6.30
C LEU A 96 -17.45 -3.42 6.79
N SER A 97 -18.07 -2.25 7.01
CA SER A 97 -17.49 -0.91 7.23
C SER A 97 -16.63 -0.69 8.48
N LYS A 98 -15.92 -1.70 9.00
CA LYS A 98 -15.08 -1.50 10.18
C LYS A 98 -13.81 -0.75 9.83
N ALA A 99 -13.52 0.30 10.60
CA ALA A 99 -12.24 0.99 10.55
C ALA A 99 -11.39 0.69 11.79
N ASN A 100 -10.08 0.59 11.60
CA ASN A 100 -9.12 0.33 12.67
C ASN A 100 -7.94 1.29 12.56
N LEU A 101 -7.48 1.78 13.71
CA LEU A 101 -6.22 2.50 13.79
C LEU A 101 -5.06 1.53 13.68
N TYR A 102 -4.00 1.96 13.00
CA TYR A 102 -2.76 1.22 12.86
C TYR A 102 -1.59 2.20 12.73
N SER A 103 -0.36 1.73 12.88
CA SER A 103 0.83 2.58 12.81
C SER A 103 2.02 1.82 12.26
N GLY A 104 2.95 2.59 11.68
CA GLY A 104 4.26 2.13 11.25
C GLY A 104 5.37 2.63 12.18
N SER A 105 6.56 2.79 11.63
CA SER A 105 7.75 3.21 12.39
C SER A 105 7.69 4.66 12.83
N ASN A 106 7.15 5.55 12.01
CA ASN A 106 7.14 7.01 12.23
C ASN A 106 5.83 7.71 11.85
N TRP A 107 4.74 6.95 11.70
CA TRP A 107 3.45 7.45 11.24
C TRP A 107 2.30 6.65 11.85
N SER A 108 1.13 7.28 11.92
CA SER A 108 -0.14 6.70 12.28
C SER A 108 -1.09 6.68 11.09
N GLY A 109 -2.09 5.81 11.14
CA GLY A 109 -3.09 5.72 10.09
C GLY A 109 -4.37 5.06 10.55
N VAL A 110 -5.34 5.09 9.66
CA VAL A 110 -6.61 4.40 9.75
C VAL A 110 -6.81 3.55 8.50
N GLU A 111 -7.31 2.35 8.68
CA GLU A 111 -7.68 1.46 7.60
C GLU A 111 -9.14 1.06 7.74
N GLY A 112 -9.79 0.71 6.64
CA GLY A 112 -11.13 0.16 6.70
C GLY A 112 -11.47 -0.69 5.48
N VAL A 113 -12.47 -1.54 5.67
CA VAL A 113 -13.09 -2.32 4.60
C VAL A 113 -14.53 -1.90 4.51
N TYR A 114 -15.11 -1.79 3.33
CA TYR A 114 -16.54 -1.50 3.18
C TYR A 114 -17.10 -2.13 1.90
N PHE A 115 -18.42 -2.04 1.71
CA PHE A 115 -19.10 -2.57 0.53
C PHE A 115 -19.85 -1.44 -0.19
N LEU A 116 -19.53 -1.27 -1.48
CA LEU A 116 -20.20 -0.35 -2.39
C LEU A 116 -20.22 -0.96 -3.80
N GLY A 117 -21.13 -1.92 -4.04
CA GLY A 117 -21.17 -2.71 -5.27
C GLY A 117 -20.03 -3.73 -5.42
N ALA A 118 -18.89 -3.51 -4.76
CA ALA A 118 -17.77 -4.43 -4.56
C ALA A 118 -17.20 -4.26 -3.15
N VAL A 119 -16.34 -5.18 -2.72
CA VAL A 119 -15.63 -5.06 -1.44
C VAL A 119 -14.41 -4.18 -1.64
N CYS A 120 -14.37 -3.07 -0.92
CA CYS A 120 -13.32 -2.06 -0.99
C CYS A 120 -12.48 -2.08 0.27
N PHE A 121 -11.18 -1.90 0.10
CA PHE A 121 -10.21 -1.61 1.15
C PHE A 121 -9.75 -0.17 0.95
N THR A 122 -9.82 0.62 2.01
CA THR A 122 -9.32 2.00 2.04
C THR A 122 -8.37 2.18 3.22
N THR A 123 -7.37 3.03 3.06
CA THR A 123 -6.51 3.44 4.16
C THR A 123 -5.93 4.82 3.97
N SER A 124 -5.88 5.57 5.07
CA SER A 124 -5.30 6.90 5.18
C SER A 124 -4.21 6.88 6.23
N PHE A 125 -3.00 7.34 5.91
CA PHE A 125 -1.88 7.32 6.85
C PHE A 125 -0.92 8.49 6.63
N GLU A 126 -0.28 8.93 7.71
CA GLU A 126 0.56 10.12 7.74
C GLU A 126 1.79 9.98 6.84
N ALA A 127 2.14 11.09 6.19
CA ALA A 127 3.40 11.33 5.51
C ALA A 127 4.03 12.61 6.08
N GLY A 128 4.37 12.60 7.37
CA GLY A 128 4.67 13.84 8.10
C GLY A 128 3.42 14.36 8.83
N ARG A 129 3.44 15.64 9.24
CA ARG A 129 2.40 16.17 10.14
C ARG A 129 1.12 16.60 9.42
N ASP A 130 1.28 17.22 8.26
CA ASP A 130 0.21 17.94 7.56
C ASP A 130 -0.10 17.30 6.19
N HIS A 131 0.36 16.07 5.96
CA HIS A 131 0.17 15.33 4.71
C HIS A 131 -0.23 13.89 4.99
N VAL A 132 -1.17 13.37 4.18
CA VAL A 132 -1.72 12.02 4.33
C VAL A 132 -1.68 11.30 2.99
N PHE A 133 -1.19 10.06 2.99
CA PHE A 133 -1.42 9.12 1.90
C PHE A 133 -2.87 8.65 1.93
N PHE A 134 -3.53 8.63 0.77
CA PHE A 134 -4.85 8.01 0.60
C PHE A 134 -4.77 6.87 -0.41
N ILE A 135 -5.32 5.73 -0.03
CA ILE A 135 -5.29 4.51 -0.85
C ILE A 135 -6.65 3.87 -0.83
N GLU A 136 -7.18 3.54 -2.00
CA GLU A 136 -8.40 2.76 -2.15
C GLU A 136 -8.26 1.71 -3.25
N THR A 137 -8.79 0.52 -3.00
CA THR A 137 -8.92 -0.54 -4.00
C THR A 137 -10.17 -1.36 -3.75
N CYS A 138 -10.91 -1.66 -4.82
CA CYS A 138 -12.12 -2.47 -4.78
C CYS A 138 -12.00 -3.72 -5.66
N GLY A 139 -12.70 -4.78 -5.27
CA GLY A 139 -12.72 -6.03 -6.02
C GLY A 139 -13.55 -7.11 -5.35
N GLU A 140 -13.25 -8.36 -5.75
CA GLU A 140 -13.83 -9.53 -5.09
C GLU A 140 -13.36 -9.62 -3.63
N GLU A 141 -14.24 -10.06 -2.74
CA GLU A 141 -13.97 -10.11 -1.30
C GLU A 141 -12.67 -10.84 -0.96
N LYS A 142 -12.42 -11.98 -1.60
CA LYS A 142 -11.22 -12.80 -1.37
C LYS A 142 -9.94 -12.05 -1.77
N ASP A 143 -9.97 -11.43 -2.94
CA ASP A 143 -8.84 -10.66 -3.47
C ASP A 143 -8.57 -9.41 -2.63
N THR A 144 -9.62 -8.67 -2.25
CA THR A 144 -9.49 -7.48 -1.39
C THR A 144 -8.95 -7.83 -0.02
N LYS A 145 -9.38 -8.94 0.58
CA LYS A 145 -8.81 -9.44 1.85
C LYS A 145 -7.32 -9.79 1.73
N GLU A 146 -6.92 -10.42 0.63
CA GLU A 146 -5.52 -10.73 0.38
C GLU A 146 -4.69 -9.46 0.21
N VAL A 147 -5.13 -8.54 -0.65
CA VAL A 147 -4.46 -7.26 -0.90
C VAL A 147 -4.33 -6.46 0.39
N ARG A 148 -5.42 -6.29 1.16
CA ARG A 148 -5.39 -5.61 2.46
C ARG A 148 -4.33 -6.18 3.38
N ARG A 149 -4.30 -7.51 3.57
CA ARG A 149 -3.33 -8.16 4.46
C ARG A 149 -1.90 -7.93 3.98
N SER A 150 -1.64 -8.13 2.69
CA SER A 150 -0.30 -7.94 2.12
C SER A 150 0.14 -6.48 2.19
N PHE A 151 -0.76 -5.54 1.91
CA PHE A 151 -0.48 -4.10 1.93
C PHE A 151 -0.25 -3.58 3.35
N LEU A 152 -1.08 -3.96 4.32
CA LEU A 152 -0.85 -3.58 5.73
C LEU A 152 0.45 -4.18 6.28
N SER A 153 0.81 -5.39 5.85
CA SER A 153 2.11 -6.00 6.20
C SER A 153 3.29 -5.24 5.60
N LEU A 154 3.15 -4.77 4.36
CA LEU A 154 4.12 -3.91 3.68
C LEU A 154 4.29 -2.60 4.46
N LEU A 155 3.18 -1.93 4.79
CA LEU A 155 3.17 -0.66 5.50
C LEU A 155 3.81 -0.75 6.89
N LYS A 156 3.62 -1.83 7.64
CA LYS A 156 4.19 -1.97 8.99
C LYS A 156 5.72 -1.74 9.05
N HIS A 157 6.41 -1.95 7.93
CA HIS A 157 7.86 -1.75 7.80
C HIS A 157 8.24 -0.51 6.98
N ALA A 158 7.26 0.33 6.66
CA ALA A 158 7.43 1.52 5.87
C ALA A 158 7.81 2.73 6.72
N GLU A 159 8.75 3.52 6.22
CA GLU A 159 8.97 4.90 6.65
C GLU A 159 8.22 5.83 5.70
N THR A 160 7.53 6.83 6.23
CA THR A 160 6.81 7.83 5.43
C THR A 160 7.25 9.23 5.78
N TYR A 161 7.25 10.14 4.81
CA TYR A 161 7.57 11.54 5.03
C TYR A 161 7.11 12.37 3.83
N TYR A 162 7.00 13.68 4.01
CA TYR A 162 6.73 14.63 2.94
C TYR A 162 8.02 15.35 2.52
N VAL A 163 8.15 15.60 1.22
CA VAL A 163 9.19 16.44 0.62
C VAL A 163 8.52 17.61 -0.05
N GLU A 164 8.79 18.81 0.45
CA GLU A 164 8.34 20.04 -0.19
C GLU A 164 8.85 20.11 -1.65
N PRO A 165 7.97 20.41 -2.62
CA PRO A 165 8.39 20.67 -3.97
C PRO A 165 9.42 21.80 -3.97
N THR A 166 10.63 21.52 -4.44
CA THR A 166 11.62 22.57 -4.66
C THR A 166 11.18 23.38 -5.86
N ASN A 167 10.61 24.56 -5.62
CA ASN A 167 10.33 25.54 -6.68
C ASN A 167 11.65 25.83 -7.42
N LYS A 168 11.79 25.30 -8.64
CA LYS A 168 12.85 25.66 -9.59
C LYS A 168 12.24 26.47 -10.72
#